data_AF-A0A3B4WA94-F1
#
_entry.id   AF-A0A3B4WA94-F1
#
_cell.length_a   1.000
_cell.length_b   1.000
_cell.length_c   1.000
_cell.angle_alpha   90.00
_cell.angle_beta   90.00
_cell.angle_gamma   90.00
#
_symmetry.space_group_name_H-M   'P 1'
#
loop_
_entity.id
_entity.type
_entity.pdbx_description
1 polymer ?
#
loop_
_entity_poly.entity_id
_entity_poly.type
_entity_poly.pdbx_seq_one_letter_code
_entity_poly.pdbx_strand_id
1 'polypeptide(L)'
;LFILSFIHHIAEDEDHSDGVVANAAGLIGDLCTAFGKDVMKLVEVRPLINDLLTEGRRSKTNKTKTLATWATKELRKLKSQAWSETHTAHAHKHTLTLTCIRSYTH
;
A
#
# COMPACT_ATOMS: atom_id res chain seq x y z
N LEU A 1 -1.38 10.18 -9.75
CA LEU A 1 -2.53 10.67 -8.96
C LEU A 1 -2.08 11.90 -8.18
N PHE A 2 -2.64 13.08 -8.51
CA PHE A 2 -2.31 14.37 -7.86
C PHE A 2 -2.42 14.30 -6.32
N ILE A 3 -3.38 13.52 -5.81
CA ILE A 3 -3.64 13.34 -4.39
C ILE A 3 -2.43 12.75 -3.63
N LEU A 4 -1.76 11.73 -4.17
CA LEU A 4 -0.60 11.14 -3.50
C LEU A 4 0.62 12.06 -3.54
N SER A 5 0.76 12.87 -4.60
CA SER A 5 1.79 13.91 -4.65
C SER A 5 1.52 15.00 -3.60
N PHE A 6 0.26 15.39 -3.39
CA PHE A 6 -0.11 16.34 -2.34
C PHE A 6 0.18 15.79 -0.94
N ILE A 7 -0.15 14.53 -0.67
CA ILE A 7 0.17 13.87 0.61
C ILE A 7 1.69 13.76 0.81
N HIS A 8 2.45 13.50 -0.26
CA HIS A 8 3.91 13.51 -0.18
C HIS A 8 4.45 14.88 0.21
N HIS A 9 3.89 15.96 -0.35
CA HIS A 9 4.26 17.32 0.00
C HIS A 9 3.93 17.66 1.47
N ILE A 10 2.78 17.18 1.98
CA ILE A 10 2.48 17.25 3.42
C ILE A 10 3.55 16.52 4.25
N ALA A 11 4.02 15.35 3.79
CA ALA A 11 5.04 14.58 4.50
C ALA A 11 6.45 15.21 4.44
N GLU A 12 6.72 16.09 3.47
CA GLU A 12 7.95 16.88 3.37
C GLU A 12 7.95 18.10 4.29
N ASP A 13 6.76 18.63 4.62
CA ASP A 13 6.61 19.73 5.57
C ASP A 13 6.97 19.24 6.97
N GLU A 14 7.94 19.84 7.65
CA GLU A 14 8.30 19.44 9.01
C GLU A 14 7.32 19.97 10.08
N ASP A 15 6.47 20.94 9.72
CA ASP A 15 5.52 21.60 10.64
C ASP A 15 4.06 21.26 10.29
N HIS A 16 3.78 19.98 10.06
CA HIS A 16 2.40 19.51 9.92
C HIS A 16 1.76 19.18 11.27
N SER A 17 0.56 19.69 11.49
CA SER A 17 -0.19 19.34 12.70
C SER A 17 -0.62 17.87 12.74
N ASP A 18 -0.80 17.34 13.93
CA ASP A 18 -1.31 15.97 14.14
C ASP A 18 -2.67 15.71 13.45
N GLY A 19 -3.51 16.75 13.30
CA GLY A 19 -4.75 16.68 12.54
C GLY A 19 -4.55 16.50 11.03
N VAL A 20 -3.49 17.09 10.47
CA VAL A 20 -3.10 16.92 9.07
C VAL A 20 -2.60 15.48 8.85
N VAL A 21 -1.77 14.95 9.76
CA VAL A 21 -1.33 13.54 9.75
C VAL A 21 -2.54 12.61 9.77
N ALA A 22 -3.52 12.87 10.63
CA ALA A 22 -4.74 12.06 10.73
C ALA A 22 -5.53 12.03 9.41
N ASN A 23 -5.74 13.20 8.80
CA ASN A 23 -6.50 13.32 7.55
C ASN A 23 -5.75 12.68 6.37
N ALA A 24 -4.43 12.88 6.28
CA ALA A 24 -3.59 12.24 5.27
C ALA A 24 -3.62 10.71 5.42
N ALA A 25 -3.47 10.20 6.64
CA ALA A 25 -3.56 8.77 6.93
C ALA A 25 -4.92 8.18 6.52
N GLY A 26 -6.02 8.83 6.90
CA GLY A 26 -7.36 8.41 6.50
C GLY A 26 -7.51 8.33 4.97
N LEU A 27 -7.11 9.38 4.27
CA LEU A 27 -7.18 9.44 2.81
C LEU A 27 -6.33 8.34 2.13
N ILE A 28 -5.13 8.03 2.65
CA ILE A 28 -4.33 6.91 2.15
C ILE A 28 -5.10 5.58 2.27
N GLY A 29 -5.72 5.33 3.41
CA GLY A 29 -6.48 4.09 3.63
C GLY A 29 -7.73 4.00 2.74
N ASP A 30 -8.44 5.11 2.52
CA ASP A 30 -9.57 5.18 1.59
C ASP A 30 -9.12 4.86 0.16
N LEU A 31 -8.00 5.46 -0.29
CA LEU A 31 -7.43 5.19 -1.61
C LEU A 31 -7.01 3.72 -1.76
N CYS A 32 -6.43 3.12 -0.72
CA CYS A 32 -6.10 1.69 -0.71
C CYS A 32 -7.35 0.82 -0.86
N THR A 33 -8.44 1.20 -0.19
CA THR A 33 -9.70 0.45 -0.24
C THR A 33 -10.40 0.61 -1.59
N ALA A 34 -10.37 1.81 -2.17
CA ALA A 34 -11.05 2.13 -3.42
C ALA A 34 -10.31 1.65 -4.67
N PHE A 35 -8.98 1.80 -4.70
CA PHE A 35 -8.16 1.57 -5.90
C PHE A 35 -7.14 0.43 -5.75
N GLY A 36 -7.00 -0.14 -4.55
CA GLY A 36 -6.21 -1.34 -4.33
C GLY A 36 -4.73 -1.20 -4.71
N LYS A 37 -4.23 -2.18 -5.48
CA LYS A 37 -2.80 -2.42 -5.70
C LYS A 37 -2.09 -1.31 -6.45
N ASP A 38 -2.79 -0.52 -7.25
CA ASP A 38 -2.17 0.58 -7.98
C ASP A 38 -1.76 1.71 -7.02
N VAL A 39 -2.56 1.96 -5.97
CA VAL A 39 -2.18 2.90 -4.91
C VAL A 39 -1.00 2.38 -4.11
N MET A 40 -0.96 1.08 -3.80
CA MET A 40 0.16 0.46 -3.10
C MET A 40 1.49 0.72 -3.84
N LYS A 41 1.56 0.47 -5.15
CA LYS A 41 2.78 0.72 -5.96
C LYS A 41 3.21 2.19 -5.93
N LEU A 42 2.24 3.11 -5.97
CA LEU A 42 2.51 4.55 -5.94
C LEU A 42 2.98 5.04 -4.56
N VAL A 43 2.55 4.39 -3.48
CA VAL A 43 3.02 4.67 -2.12
C VAL A 43 4.42 4.09 -1.88
N GLU A 44 4.74 2.93 -2.46
CA GLU A 44 6.06 2.29 -2.32
C GLU A 44 7.20 3.16 -2.86
N VAL A 45 6.96 3.92 -3.93
CA VAL A 45 7.96 4.84 -4.51
C VAL A 45 8.07 6.17 -3.75
N ARG A 46 7.32 6.35 -2.65
CA ARG A 46 7.27 7.58 -1.84
C ARG A 46 7.53 7.28 -0.35
N PRO A 47 8.80 7.09 0.05
CA PRO A 47 9.15 6.64 1.40
C PRO A 47 8.60 7.55 2.51
N LEU A 48 8.59 8.87 2.30
CA LEU A 48 8.06 9.84 3.27
C LEU A 48 6.59 9.59 3.66
N ILE A 49 5.78 8.97 2.80
CA ILE A 49 4.40 8.59 3.15
C ILE A 49 4.40 7.49 4.22
N ASN A 50 5.35 6.56 4.18
CA ASN A 50 5.49 5.52 5.22
C ASN A 50 6.02 6.10 6.53
N ASP A 51 6.86 7.13 6.45
CA ASP A 51 7.37 7.85 7.62
C ASP A 51 6.24 8.62 8.31
N LEU A 52 5.43 9.35 7.54
CA LEU A 52 4.21 10.03 8.02
C LEU A 52 3.23 9.06 8.70
N LEU A 53 3.01 7.87 8.13
CA LEU A 53 2.20 6.83 8.77
C LEU A 53 2.86 6.26 10.04
N THR A 54 4.18 6.19 10.09
CA THR A 54 4.91 5.73 11.27
C THR A 54 4.85 6.75 12.40
N GLU A 55 4.96 8.02 12.08
CA GLU A 55 4.73 9.13 12.99
C GLU A 55 3.30 9.10 13.53
N GLY A 56 2.30 9.03 12.65
CA GLY A 56 0.89 8.97 13.05
C GLY A 56 0.59 7.81 14.02
N ARG A 57 1.22 6.65 13.83
CA ARG A 57 1.08 5.50 14.78
C ARG A 57 1.69 5.77 16.16
N ARG A 58 2.68 6.66 16.24
CA ARG A 58 3.33 7.07 17.49
C ARG A 58 2.67 8.28 18.14
N SER A 59 1.72 8.92 17.47
CA SER A 59 0.96 10.06 17.99
C SER A 59 0.32 9.78 19.37
N LYS A 60 0.25 10.81 20.20
CA LYS A 60 -0.49 10.79 21.47
C LYS A 60 -2.00 10.94 21.26
N THR A 61 -2.43 11.46 20.11
CA THR A 61 -3.84 11.63 19.76
C THR A 61 -4.43 10.32 19.27
N ASN A 62 -5.50 9.86 19.93
CA ASN A 62 -6.13 8.57 19.61
C ASN A 62 -6.64 8.49 18.16
N LYS A 63 -7.27 9.55 17.65
CA LYS A 63 -7.78 9.58 16.27
C LYS A 63 -6.65 9.34 15.25
N THR A 64 -5.56 10.09 15.36
CA THR A 64 -4.40 10.02 14.48
C THR A 64 -3.77 8.63 14.50
N LYS A 65 -3.50 8.11 15.70
CA LYS A 65 -2.99 6.74 15.89
C LYS A 65 -3.90 5.70 15.25
N THR A 66 -5.20 5.83 15.41
CA THR A 66 -6.19 4.88 14.88
C THR A 66 -6.17 4.88 13.36
N LEU A 67 -6.25 6.06 12.73
CA LEU A 67 -6.26 6.19 11.27
C LEU A 67 -4.94 5.75 10.65
N ALA A 68 -3.79 6.14 11.22
CA ALA A 68 -2.48 5.72 10.74
C ALA A 68 -2.27 4.20 10.88
N THR A 69 -2.75 3.59 11.97
CA THR A 69 -2.70 2.13 12.16
C THR A 69 -3.59 1.43 11.14
N TRP A 70 -4.80 1.94 10.90
CA TRP A 70 -5.73 1.38 9.93
C TRP A 70 -5.18 1.48 8.50
N ALA A 71 -4.73 2.65 8.06
CA ALA A 71 -4.16 2.85 6.73
C ALA A 71 -2.93 1.96 6.49
N THR A 72 -2.06 1.81 7.50
CA THR A 72 -0.93 0.87 7.45
C THR A 72 -1.41 -0.57 7.27
N LYS A 73 -2.52 -0.97 7.90
CA LYS A 73 -3.11 -2.30 7.75
C LYS A 73 -3.63 -2.52 6.33
N GLU A 74 -4.34 -1.55 5.75
CA GLU A 74 -4.83 -1.65 4.38
C GLU A 74 -3.69 -1.80 3.36
N LEU A 75 -2.62 -0.99 3.48
CA LEU A 75 -1.42 -1.13 2.66
C LEU A 75 -0.79 -2.53 2.79
N ARG A 76 -0.69 -3.06 4.01
CA ARG A 76 -0.13 -4.40 4.26
C ARG A 76 -0.98 -5.51 3.63
N LYS A 77 -2.31 -5.41 3.68
CA LYS A 77 -3.19 -6.39 3.02
C LYS A 77 -2.90 -6.45 1.53
N LEU A 78 -2.76 -5.29 0.88
CA LEU A 78 -2.46 -5.21 -0.55
C LEU A 78 -1.10 -5.84 -0.89
N LYS A 79 -0.07 -5.62 -0.05
CA LYS A 79 1.25 -6.26 -0.21
C LYS A 79 1.16 -7.78 -0.11
N SER A 80 0.44 -8.30 0.89
CA SER A 80 0.23 -9.74 1.05
C SER A 80 -0.56 -10.35 -0.11
N GLN A 81 -1.58 -9.65 -0.62
CA GLN A 81 -2.35 -10.08 -1.80
C GLN A 81 -1.52 -10.07 -3.08
N ALA A 82 -0.61 -9.10 -3.24
CA ALA A 82 0.31 -9.06 -4.37
C ALA A 82 1.29 -10.25 -4.33
N TRP A 83 1.79 -10.59 -3.14
CA TRP A 83 2.65 -11.75 -2.94
C TRP A 83 1.94 -13.08 -3.27
N SER A 84 0.69 -13.25 -2.85
CA SER A 84 -0.05 -14.48 -3.17
C SER A 84 -0.30 -14.64 -4.68
N GLU A 85 -0.58 -13.55 -5.39
CA GLU A 85 -0.82 -13.58 -6.84
C GLU A 85 0.43 -13.91 -7.66
N THR A 86 1.60 -13.41 -7.27
CA THR A 86 2.84 -13.74 -7.98
C THR A 86 3.19 -15.22 -7.86
N HIS A 87 2.93 -15.83 -6.70
CA HIS A 87 3.19 -17.24 -6.47
C HIS A 87 2.20 -18.15 -7.19
N THR A 88 0.91 -17.80 -7.19
CA THR A 88 -0.09 -18.55 -7.96
C THR A 88 0.14 -18.40 -9.47
N ALA A 89 0.50 -17.21 -9.95
CA ALA A 89 0.84 -17.00 -11.35
C ALA A 89 2.08 -17.79 -11.78
N HIS A 90 3.11 -17.88 -10.92
CA HIS A 90 4.30 -18.69 -11.21
C HIS A 90 3.98 -20.18 -11.23
N ALA A 91 3.20 -20.68 -10.26
CA ALA A 91 2.75 -22.06 -10.22
C ALA A 91 1.92 -22.44 -11.47
N HIS A 92 0.98 -21.57 -11.87
CA HIS A 92 0.15 -21.79 -13.06
C HIS A 92 0.97 -21.81 -14.36
N LYS A 93 1.95 -20.90 -14.52
CA LYS A 93 2.86 -20.92 -15.66
C LYS A 93 3.67 -22.22 -15.73
N HIS A 94 4.16 -22.70 -14.59
CA HIS A 94 4.94 -23.94 -14.55
C HIS A 94 4.10 -25.17 -14.93
N THR A 95 2.83 -25.23 -14.49
CA THR A 95 1.89 -26.28 -14.89
C THR A 95 1.57 -26.25 -16.38
N LEU A 96 1.32 -25.07 -16.96
CA LEU A 96 1.05 -24.92 -18.40
C LEU A 96 2.24 -25.29 -19.29
N THR A 97 3.47 -24.97 -18.87
CA THR A 97 4.67 -25.39 -19.60
C THR A 97 4.81 -26.91 -19.59
N LEU A 98 4.56 -27.57 -18.45
CA LEU A 98 4.63 -29.03 -18.33
C LEU A 98 3.54 -29.74 -19.14
N THR A 99 2.31 -29.21 -19.21
CA THR A 99 1.25 -29.76 -20.06
C THR A 99 1.55 -29.54 -21.54
N CYS A 100 2.04 -28.37 -21.94
CA CYS A 100 2.45 -28.10 -23.31
C CYS A 100 3.56 -29.05 -23.78
N ILE A 101 4.61 -29.25 -22.97
CA ILE A 101 5.70 -30.19 -23.29
C ILE A 101 5.15 -31.62 -23.45
N ARG A 102 4.27 -32.08 -22.57
CA ARG A 102 3.64 -33.42 -22.68
C ARG A 102 2.81 -33.58 -23.96
N SER A 103 2.17 -32.52 -24.46
CA SER A 103 1.39 -32.55 -25.69
C SER A 103 2.23 -32.59 -26.97
N TYR A 104 3.51 -32.22 -26.92
CA TYR A 104 4.43 -32.25 -28.08
C TYR A 104 5.24 -33.55 -28.19
N THR A 105 5.21 -34.42 -27.18
CA THR A 105 5.95 -35.70 -27.14
C THR A 105 5.14 -36.91 -27.63
N HIS A 106 4.01 -36.70 -28.30
CA HIS A 106 3.18 -37.73 -28.94
C HIS A 106 2.88 -37.33 -30.39
#